data_AF-G3NXV4-F1
#
_entry.id   AF-G3NXV4-F1
#
_cell.length_a   1.000
_cell.length_b   1.000
_cell.length_c   1.000
_cell.angle_alpha   90.00
_cell.angle_beta   90.00
_cell.angle_gamma   90.00
#
_symmetry.space_group_name_H-M   'P 1'
#
loop_
_entity.id
_entity.type
_entity.pdbx_description
1 polymer ?
#
loop_
_entity_poly.entity_id
_entity_poly.type
_entity_poly.pdbx_seq_one_letter_code
_entity_poly.pdbx_strand_id
1 'polypeptide(L)'
;MIGNQVNRKVLNFEQAIKEGAIKVKDLSLPELIGIIDTSFCCLITWLEGHSLAQTVFTCLYVHNPDLIEEPALKAFALGILKVCDIAREKVNKAAVFEEEDFQAMTYGFKMANNVTDLRVTGMLKDVEDELQRKVKGEQRDPEVELEHQQFLALFNRIKFTRLLLTALITFTKKETSSVGEAQKLVVQAADLLSAIQSSIQHGIQSQNDTTKGDEKELLCSSFPVNAADHPIMMGFEPLVNQRLLPPTFPRYAKIIKREDMVAYFSKLIERVKTVCDVINTTNLHGILDFFCEFSEQSPCVLSRSLLQTTFLIDNKKVFGTHLMQDMIKDALRYFVSPPVLSYKCCLLNNHQAKDYIDSFVTHCSRPFCSLIQIHGHNRARQRDKLGHILEEFATLQDEAEKV
;
A
#
# COMPACT_ATOMS: atom_id res chain seq x y z
N MET A 1 -11.22 -18.09 -36.72
CA MET A 1 -11.25 -17.89 -35.26
C MET A 1 -12.26 -16.78 -35.00
N ILE A 2 -13.48 -17.15 -34.60
CA ILE A 2 -14.62 -16.21 -34.49
C ILE A 2 -14.34 -15.31 -33.28
N GLY A 3 -14.06 -14.03 -33.55
CA GLY A 3 -13.88 -13.03 -32.52
C GLY A 3 -15.21 -12.73 -31.86
N ASN A 4 -15.38 -13.14 -30.60
CA ASN A 4 -16.41 -12.62 -29.71
C ASN A 4 -16.13 -11.13 -29.45
N GLN A 5 -16.46 -10.26 -30.41
CA GLN A 5 -16.66 -8.84 -30.15
C GLN A 5 -18.05 -8.71 -29.55
N VAL A 6 -18.12 -8.77 -28.22
CA VAL A 6 -19.30 -8.28 -27.51
C VAL A 6 -19.38 -6.78 -27.82
N ASN A 7 -20.37 -6.38 -28.61
CA ASN A 7 -20.64 -5.00 -29.03
C ASN A 7 -21.21 -4.16 -27.86
N ARG A 8 -20.59 -4.27 -26.68
CA ARG A 8 -20.99 -3.53 -25.48
C ARG A 8 -20.26 -2.19 -25.46
N LYS A 9 -21.05 -1.11 -25.36
CA LYS A 9 -20.52 0.23 -25.13
C LYS A 9 -19.94 0.29 -23.72
N VAL A 10 -18.63 0.47 -23.64
CA VAL A 10 -17.91 0.76 -22.39
C VAL A 10 -18.16 2.22 -22.03
N LEU A 11 -18.73 2.48 -20.86
CA LEU A 11 -19.10 3.82 -20.41
C LEU A 11 -18.01 4.37 -19.49
N ASN A 12 -17.68 5.66 -19.65
CA ASN A 12 -16.97 6.40 -18.60
C ASN A 12 -17.93 6.84 -17.49
N PHE A 13 -17.40 7.43 -16.42
CA PHE A 13 -18.19 7.78 -15.24
C PHE A 13 -19.37 8.70 -15.54
N GLU A 14 -19.15 9.82 -16.24
CA GLU A 14 -20.20 10.77 -16.59
C GLU A 14 -21.27 10.16 -17.51
N GLN A 15 -20.86 9.32 -18.47
CA GLN A 15 -21.78 8.59 -19.34
C GLN A 15 -22.61 7.59 -18.54
N ALA A 16 -21.99 6.85 -17.62
CA ALA A 16 -22.68 5.88 -16.78
C ALA A 16 -23.68 6.53 -15.83
N ILE A 17 -23.38 7.72 -15.30
CA ILE A 17 -24.35 8.53 -14.53
C ILE A 17 -25.51 8.95 -15.42
N LYS A 18 -25.22 9.52 -16.60
CA LYS A 18 -26.24 10.02 -17.53
C LYS A 18 -27.18 8.93 -18.02
N GLU A 19 -26.65 7.72 -18.24
CA GLU A 19 -27.41 6.55 -18.68
C GLU A 19 -28.09 5.81 -17.50
N GLY A 20 -27.91 6.28 -16.25
CA GLY A 20 -28.50 5.68 -15.06
C GLY A 20 -27.89 4.32 -14.67
N ALA A 21 -26.75 3.96 -15.26
CA ALA A 21 -26.05 2.71 -14.99
C ALA A 21 -25.29 2.72 -13.65
N ILE A 22 -25.03 3.91 -13.10
CA ILE A 22 -24.37 4.11 -11.80
C ILE A 22 -25.14 5.14 -10.98
N LYS A 23 -25.35 4.83 -9.70
CA LYS A 23 -25.89 5.77 -8.71
C LYS A 23 -24.78 6.59 -8.07
N VAL A 24 -25.02 7.89 -7.89
CA VAL A 24 -24.11 8.81 -7.16
C VAL A 24 -24.71 9.34 -5.86
N LYS A 25 -26.00 9.08 -5.63
CA LYS A 25 -26.79 9.42 -4.45
C LYS A 25 -27.74 8.28 -4.12
N ASP A 26 -28.31 8.33 -2.92
CA ASP A 26 -29.33 7.37 -2.45
C ASP A 26 -28.86 5.91 -2.59
N LEU A 27 -27.58 5.66 -2.33
CA LEU A 27 -27.03 4.31 -2.31
C LEU A 27 -27.44 3.63 -1.00
N SER A 28 -27.91 2.39 -1.11
CA SER A 28 -28.18 1.55 0.04
C SER A 28 -26.88 1.15 0.77
N LEU A 29 -26.98 0.80 2.05
CA LEU A 29 -25.83 0.33 2.83
C LEU A 29 -25.15 -0.90 2.19
N PRO A 30 -25.88 -1.91 1.68
CA PRO A 30 -25.26 -3.02 0.95
C PRO A 30 -24.51 -2.60 -0.32
N GLU A 31 -25.02 -1.64 -1.09
CA GLU A 31 -24.32 -1.11 -2.27
C GLU A 31 -23.00 -0.47 -1.86
N LEU A 32 -23.01 0.39 -0.84
CA LEU A 32 -21.81 1.05 -0.31
C LEU A 32 -20.76 0.05 0.17
N ILE A 33 -21.17 -0.94 0.98
CA ILE A 33 -20.30 -1.99 1.48
C ILE A 33 -19.68 -2.78 0.33
N GLY A 34 -20.49 -3.18 -0.66
CA GLY A 34 -20.01 -3.93 -1.84
C GLY A 34 -19.00 -3.15 -2.69
N ILE A 35 -19.23 -1.86 -2.91
CA ILE A 35 -18.30 -0.98 -3.64
C ILE A 35 -16.97 -0.85 -2.90
N ILE A 36 -17.03 -0.64 -1.58
CA ILE A 36 -15.83 -0.48 -0.74
C ILE A 36 -14.99 -1.77 -0.73
N ASP A 37 -15.62 -2.92 -0.49
CA ASP A 37 -14.91 -4.21 -0.47
C ASP A 37 -14.27 -4.53 -1.82
N THR A 38 -14.96 -4.23 -2.92
CA THR A 38 -14.41 -4.40 -4.28
C THR A 38 -13.24 -3.45 -4.53
N SER A 39 -13.31 -2.22 -4.03
CA SER A 39 -12.22 -1.24 -4.12
C SER A 39 -10.97 -1.68 -3.34
N PHE A 40 -11.16 -2.26 -2.15
CA PHE A 40 -10.06 -2.85 -1.39
C PHE A 40 -9.42 -4.04 -2.11
N CYS A 41 -10.22 -4.91 -2.70
CA CYS A 41 -9.70 -6.01 -3.52
C CYS A 41 -8.88 -5.48 -4.70
N CYS A 42 -9.33 -4.41 -5.35
CA CYS A 42 -8.58 -3.74 -6.41
C CYS A 42 -7.27 -3.12 -5.90
N LEU A 43 -7.28 -2.44 -4.75
CA LEU A 43 -6.07 -1.92 -4.11
C LEU A 43 -5.05 -3.03 -3.86
N ILE A 44 -5.48 -4.14 -3.27
CA ILE A 44 -4.61 -5.28 -2.97
C ILE A 44 -4.03 -5.87 -4.26
N THR A 45 -4.87 -6.07 -5.26
CA THR A 45 -4.44 -6.63 -6.55
C THR A 45 -3.38 -5.74 -7.22
N TRP A 46 -3.50 -4.41 -7.10
CA TRP A 46 -2.46 -3.49 -7.56
C TRP A 46 -1.15 -3.61 -6.77
N LEU A 47 -1.23 -3.71 -5.44
CA LEU A 47 -0.05 -3.88 -4.58
C LEU A 47 0.70 -5.20 -4.85
N GLU A 48 0.04 -6.19 -5.44
CA GLU A 48 0.59 -7.47 -5.88
C GLU A 48 1.09 -7.46 -7.35
N GLY A 49 1.23 -6.27 -7.95
CA GLY A 49 1.97 -6.09 -9.20
C GLY A 49 1.14 -5.84 -10.45
N HIS A 50 -0.20 -5.91 -10.36
CA HIS A 50 -1.06 -5.54 -11.48
C HIS A 50 -1.07 -4.04 -11.74
N SER A 51 -1.54 -3.60 -12.91
CA SER A 51 -1.63 -2.17 -13.23
C SER A 51 -2.78 -1.47 -12.50
N LEU A 52 -2.60 -0.19 -12.16
CA LEU A 52 -3.68 0.65 -11.63
C LEU A 52 -4.88 0.71 -12.59
N ALA A 53 -4.60 0.78 -13.90
CA ALA A 53 -5.60 0.85 -14.95
C ALA A 53 -6.52 -0.38 -15.00
N GLN A 54 -6.04 -1.56 -14.61
CA GLN A 54 -6.82 -2.81 -14.60
C GLN A 54 -7.39 -3.17 -13.22
N THR A 55 -7.13 -2.36 -12.21
CA THR A 55 -7.52 -2.63 -10.82
C THR A 55 -8.27 -1.42 -10.25
N VAL A 56 -7.61 -0.54 -9.50
CA VAL A 56 -8.24 0.60 -8.82
C VAL A 56 -9.02 1.48 -9.79
N PHE A 57 -8.48 1.75 -10.98
CA PHE A 57 -9.14 2.61 -11.98
C PHE A 57 -10.17 1.90 -12.84
N THR A 58 -10.52 0.64 -12.57
CA THR A 58 -11.78 0.08 -13.08
C THR A 58 -12.98 0.65 -12.31
N CYS A 59 -12.78 1.14 -11.09
CA CYS A 59 -13.80 1.85 -10.31
C CYS A 59 -14.02 3.25 -10.89
N LEU A 60 -15.18 3.48 -11.49
CA LEU A 60 -15.53 4.77 -12.10
C LEU A 60 -15.72 5.88 -11.06
N TYR A 61 -16.10 5.54 -9.82
CA TYR A 61 -16.26 6.51 -8.73
C TYR A 61 -14.97 7.28 -8.42
N VAL A 62 -13.80 6.66 -8.59
CA VAL A 62 -12.52 7.33 -8.32
C VAL A 62 -12.04 8.19 -9.49
N HIS A 63 -12.72 8.19 -10.64
CA HIS A 63 -12.34 9.01 -11.79
C HIS A 63 -12.72 10.48 -11.58
N ASN A 64 -13.85 10.74 -10.92
CA ASN A 64 -14.32 12.09 -10.62
C ASN A 64 -15.15 12.14 -9.31
N PRO A 65 -14.51 12.07 -8.13
CA PRO A 65 -15.21 12.05 -6.84
C PRO A 65 -16.09 13.28 -6.57
N ASP A 66 -15.91 14.38 -7.30
CA ASP A 66 -16.68 15.61 -7.11
C ASP A 66 -18.15 15.44 -7.47
N LEU A 67 -18.48 14.54 -8.41
CA LEU A 67 -19.86 14.24 -8.83
C LEU A 67 -20.57 13.23 -7.91
N ILE A 68 -19.89 12.69 -6.90
CA ILE A 68 -20.50 11.81 -5.90
C ILE A 68 -21.24 12.68 -4.89
N GLU A 69 -22.54 12.42 -4.71
CA GLU A 69 -23.40 13.10 -3.75
C GLU A 69 -23.48 12.34 -2.42
N GLU A 70 -23.33 11.01 -2.44
CA GLU A 70 -23.31 10.14 -1.26
C GLU A 70 -22.04 10.38 -0.40
N PRO A 71 -22.16 10.96 0.82
CA PRO A 71 -21.00 11.43 1.58
C PRO A 71 -20.00 10.33 1.93
N ALA A 72 -20.50 9.15 2.32
CA ALA A 72 -19.65 8.02 2.69
C ALA A 72 -18.81 7.54 1.51
N LEU A 73 -19.42 7.42 0.33
CA LEU A 73 -18.73 7.00 -0.88
C LEU A 73 -17.74 8.05 -1.37
N LYS A 74 -18.10 9.34 -1.30
CA LYS A 74 -17.20 10.44 -1.68
C LYS A 74 -15.95 10.48 -0.81
N ALA A 75 -16.12 10.43 0.52
CA ALA A 75 -15.00 10.42 1.45
C ALA A 75 -14.11 9.19 1.24
N PHE A 76 -14.72 8.02 1.03
CA PHE A 76 -13.99 6.79 0.71
C PHE A 76 -13.22 6.87 -0.61
N ALA A 77 -13.84 7.35 -1.70
CA ALA A 77 -13.22 7.46 -3.02
C ALA A 77 -12.00 8.40 -2.99
N LEU A 78 -12.08 9.52 -2.27
CA LEU A 78 -10.92 10.38 -2.03
C LEU A 78 -9.87 9.69 -1.16
N GLY A 79 -10.30 8.96 -0.12
CA GLY A 79 -9.42 8.22 0.77
C GLY A 79 -8.59 7.16 0.04
N ILE A 80 -9.23 6.34 -0.81
CA ILE A 80 -8.54 5.27 -1.54
C ILE A 80 -7.57 5.84 -2.59
N LEU A 81 -7.91 6.95 -3.25
CA LEU A 81 -6.99 7.66 -4.15
C LEU A 81 -5.73 8.15 -3.41
N LYS A 82 -5.90 8.70 -2.20
CA LYS A 82 -4.77 9.14 -1.35
C LYS A 82 -3.92 7.98 -0.86
N VAL A 83 -4.54 6.86 -0.48
CA VAL A 83 -3.81 5.62 -0.14
C VAL A 83 -2.97 5.17 -1.35
N CYS A 84 -3.53 5.17 -2.55
CA CYS A 84 -2.80 4.82 -3.76
C CYS A 84 -1.64 5.79 -4.04
N ASP A 85 -1.85 7.10 -3.90
CA ASP A 85 -0.79 8.08 -4.17
C ASP A 85 0.39 7.92 -3.22
N ILE A 86 0.12 7.83 -1.92
CA ILE A 86 1.17 7.69 -0.91
C ILE A 86 1.88 6.36 -1.07
N ALA A 87 1.16 5.26 -1.30
CA ALA A 87 1.78 3.95 -1.54
C ALA A 87 2.70 4.01 -2.77
N ARG A 88 2.24 4.60 -3.88
CA ARG A 88 3.02 4.79 -5.10
C ARG A 88 4.26 5.65 -4.86
N GLU A 89 4.13 6.76 -4.15
CA GLU A 89 5.26 7.63 -3.80
C GLU A 89 6.30 6.88 -2.97
N LYS A 90 5.87 6.12 -1.97
CA LYS A 90 6.76 5.31 -1.12
C LYS A 90 7.50 4.25 -1.91
N VAL A 91 6.79 3.52 -2.78
CA VAL A 91 7.40 2.50 -3.64
C VAL A 91 8.42 3.09 -4.60
N ASN A 92 8.07 4.20 -5.27
CA ASN A 92 8.99 4.90 -6.16
C ASN A 92 10.22 5.46 -5.42
N LYS A 93 10.03 6.02 -4.22
CA LYS A 93 11.12 6.59 -3.42
C LYS A 93 12.09 5.52 -2.92
N ALA A 94 11.59 4.36 -2.53
CA ALA A 94 12.42 3.24 -2.09
C ALA A 94 13.25 2.65 -3.24
N ALA A 95 12.71 2.68 -4.47
CA ALA A 95 13.36 2.15 -5.67
C ALA A 95 13.77 0.67 -5.51
N VAL A 96 12.92 -0.13 -4.85
CA VAL A 96 13.16 -1.56 -4.57
C VAL A 96 12.22 -2.49 -5.33
N PHE A 97 11.80 -2.09 -6.52
CA PHE A 97 10.95 -2.88 -7.41
C PHE A 97 11.47 -2.81 -8.85
N GLU A 98 11.03 -3.74 -9.68
CA GLU A 98 11.23 -3.73 -11.13
C GLU A 98 9.84 -3.72 -11.80
N GLU A 99 9.73 -3.40 -13.09
CA GLU A 99 8.43 -3.26 -13.76
C GLU A 99 7.56 -4.53 -13.75
N GLU A 100 8.18 -5.71 -13.65
CA GLU A 100 7.49 -7.00 -13.51
C GLU A 100 6.95 -7.26 -12.10
N ASP A 101 7.49 -6.56 -11.09
CA ASP A 101 7.16 -6.70 -9.66
C ASP A 101 6.04 -5.74 -9.27
N PHE A 102 6.06 -4.52 -9.83
CA PHE A 102 5.08 -3.49 -9.53
C PHE A 102 4.95 -2.46 -10.65
N GLN A 103 3.72 -2.04 -10.91
CA GLN A 103 3.41 -1.02 -11.90
C GLN A 103 2.92 0.28 -11.28
N ALA A 104 3.84 1.23 -11.16
CA ALA A 104 3.59 2.54 -10.57
C ALA A 104 2.90 3.54 -11.53
N MET A 105 2.73 3.18 -12.81
CA MET A 105 2.18 4.05 -13.85
C MET A 105 0.74 4.44 -13.55
N THR A 106 0.45 5.75 -13.57
CA THR A 106 -0.87 6.29 -13.27
C THR A 106 -1.74 6.48 -14.52
N TYR A 107 -1.20 6.29 -15.73
CA TYR A 107 -1.94 6.42 -16.99
C TYR A 107 -2.71 7.75 -17.15
N GLY A 108 -2.21 8.83 -16.55
CA GLY A 108 -2.85 10.15 -16.59
C GLY A 108 -3.99 10.36 -15.59
N PHE A 109 -4.32 9.37 -14.77
CA PHE A 109 -5.31 9.51 -13.70
C PHE A 109 -4.82 10.44 -12.59
N LYS A 110 -5.75 11.21 -12.01
CA LYS A 110 -5.49 12.12 -10.89
C LYS A 110 -5.71 11.38 -9.57
N MET A 111 -4.82 11.61 -8.61
CA MET A 111 -4.88 11.00 -7.27
C MET A 111 -5.49 11.92 -6.20
N ALA A 112 -6.57 12.63 -6.55
CA ALA A 112 -7.19 13.63 -5.67
C ALA A 112 -6.22 14.73 -5.18
N ASN A 113 -5.27 15.13 -6.02
CA ASN A 113 -4.24 16.14 -5.68
C ASN A 113 -4.81 17.53 -5.39
N ASN A 114 -6.06 17.79 -5.79
CA ASN A 114 -6.80 19.02 -5.51
C ASN A 114 -7.34 19.11 -4.07
N VAL A 115 -7.29 18.02 -3.30
CA VAL A 115 -7.76 17.98 -1.91
C VAL A 115 -6.59 17.59 -0.99
N THR A 116 -6.44 18.28 0.13
CA THR A 116 -5.35 17.98 1.08
C THR A 116 -5.61 16.70 1.88
N ASP A 117 -4.55 16.05 2.32
CA ASP A 117 -4.65 14.82 3.12
C ASP A 117 -5.43 15.05 4.42
N LEU A 118 -5.21 16.20 5.07
CA LEU A 118 -5.95 16.63 6.26
C LEU A 118 -7.46 16.78 5.98
N ARG A 119 -7.83 17.30 4.80
CA ARG A 119 -9.24 17.45 4.44
C ARG A 119 -9.89 16.09 4.20
N VAL A 120 -9.20 15.18 3.52
CA VAL A 120 -9.72 13.82 3.25
C VAL A 120 -9.88 13.02 4.54
N THR A 121 -8.89 13.05 5.44
CA THR A 121 -9.00 12.37 6.74
C THR A 121 -10.10 12.99 7.62
N GLY A 122 -10.30 14.30 7.56
CA GLY A 122 -11.43 15.00 8.18
C GLY A 122 -12.78 14.53 7.63
N MET A 123 -12.95 14.45 6.31
CA MET A 123 -14.18 13.95 5.69
C MET A 123 -14.50 12.51 6.10
N LEU A 124 -13.49 11.62 6.14
CA LEU A 124 -13.67 10.26 6.62
C LEU A 124 -14.08 10.22 8.09
N LYS A 125 -13.54 11.12 8.93
CA LYS A 125 -13.88 11.24 10.34
C LYS A 125 -15.33 11.74 10.54
N ASP A 126 -15.75 12.72 9.75
CA ASP A 126 -17.12 13.25 9.80
C ASP A 126 -18.15 12.14 9.48
N VAL A 127 -17.88 11.34 8.44
CA VAL A 127 -18.70 10.16 8.08
C VAL A 127 -18.68 9.11 9.20
N GLU A 128 -17.51 8.82 9.77
CA GLU A 128 -17.38 7.91 10.92
C GLU A 128 -18.27 8.34 12.09
N ASP A 129 -18.27 9.63 12.45
CA ASP A 129 -19.06 10.16 13.55
C ASP A 129 -20.57 10.17 13.27
N GLU A 130 -20.98 10.35 12.02
CA GLU A 130 -22.37 10.18 11.61
C GLU A 130 -22.83 8.73 11.75
N LEU A 131 -22.06 7.78 11.20
CA LEU A 131 -22.37 6.35 11.27
C LEU A 131 -22.38 5.87 12.74
N GLN A 132 -21.45 6.33 13.56
CA GLN A 132 -21.38 6.00 14.99
C GLN A 132 -22.64 6.41 15.76
N ARG A 133 -23.29 7.51 15.38
CA ARG A 133 -24.57 7.94 15.98
C ARG A 133 -25.72 7.01 15.58
N LYS A 134 -25.76 6.58 14.32
CA LYS A 134 -26.77 5.62 13.82
C LYS A 134 -26.62 4.22 14.45
N VAL A 135 -25.39 3.84 14.82
CA VAL A 135 -25.11 2.58 15.55
C VAL A 135 -25.66 2.61 16.99
N LYS A 136 -25.73 3.76 17.67
CA LYS A 136 -26.08 3.84 19.11
C LYS A 136 -27.59 3.83 19.45
N GLY A 137 -28.50 3.56 18.51
CA GLY A 137 -29.95 3.54 18.77
C GLY A 137 -30.45 2.27 19.48
N GLU A 138 -31.40 2.40 20.42
CA GLU A 138 -32.01 1.28 21.18
C GLU A 138 -33.38 0.82 20.63
N GLN A 139 -33.69 -0.47 20.87
CA GLN A 139 -34.84 -1.31 20.46
C GLN A 139 -34.88 -1.74 18.99
N ARG A 140 -34.95 -3.06 18.73
CA ARG A 140 -34.89 -3.57 17.35
C ARG A 140 -35.76 -4.80 17.09
N ASP A 141 -36.74 -4.59 16.24
CA ASP A 141 -37.33 -5.58 15.33
C ASP A 141 -36.23 -6.13 14.38
N PRO A 142 -36.27 -7.39 13.93
CA PRO A 142 -35.30 -7.97 12.97
C PRO A 142 -34.86 -7.09 11.80
N GLU A 143 -35.73 -6.27 11.21
CA GLU A 143 -35.36 -5.37 10.10
C GLU A 143 -34.45 -4.22 10.56
N VAL A 144 -34.75 -3.64 11.73
CA VAL A 144 -33.94 -2.60 12.37
C VAL A 144 -32.59 -3.17 12.83
N GLU A 145 -32.55 -4.45 13.20
CA GLU A 145 -31.32 -5.15 13.55
C GLU A 145 -30.41 -5.38 12.34
N LEU A 146 -30.96 -5.80 11.19
CA LEU A 146 -30.18 -5.94 9.96
C LEU A 146 -29.62 -4.60 9.49
N GLU A 147 -30.45 -3.54 9.47
CA GLU A 147 -30.01 -2.20 9.09
C GLU A 147 -28.90 -1.71 10.02
N HIS A 148 -29.02 -1.94 11.32
CA HIS A 148 -27.96 -1.62 12.26
C HIS A 148 -26.66 -2.38 11.97
N GLN A 149 -26.73 -3.68 11.72
CA GLN A 149 -25.55 -4.48 11.37
C GLN A 149 -24.86 -3.94 10.11
N GLN A 150 -25.64 -3.50 9.12
CA GLN A 150 -25.13 -2.84 7.92
C GLN A 150 -24.47 -1.49 8.22
N PHE A 151 -25.06 -0.66 9.10
CA PHE A 151 -24.41 0.58 9.55
C PHE A 151 -23.08 0.33 10.24
N LEU A 152 -23.02 -0.67 11.12
CA LEU A 152 -21.79 -1.07 11.80
C LEU A 152 -20.74 -1.61 10.80
N ALA A 153 -21.17 -2.39 9.82
CA ALA A 153 -20.32 -2.91 8.76
C ALA A 153 -19.69 -1.79 7.92
N LEU A 154 -20.49 -0.78 7.54
CA LEU A 154 -20.01 0.40 6.82
C LEU A 154 -19.07 1.26 7.69
N PHE A 155 -19.43 1.48 8.96
CA PHE A 155 -18.60 2.21 9.92
C PHE A 155 -17.20 1.63 10.02
N ASN A 156 -17.08 0.31 10.21
CA ASN A 156 -15.78 -0.35 10.35
C ASN A 156 -14.89 -0.17 9.11
N ARG A 157 -15.48 -0.19 7.91
CA ARG A 157 -14.75 0.01 6.65
C ARG A 157 -14.28 1.45 6.45
N ILE A 158 -15.13 2.43 6.75
CA ILE A 158 -14.76 3.85 6.69
C ILE A 158 -13.66 4.16 7.71
N LYS A 159 -13.82 3.68 8.96
CA LYS A 159 -12.81 3.85 10.01
C LYS A 159 -11.49 3.16 9.65
N PHE A 160 -11.54 1.95 9.10
CA PHE A 160 -10.35 1.25 8.62
C PHE A 160 -9.64 2.05 7.52
N THR A 161 -10.38 2.56 6.53
CA THR A 161 -9.83 3.41 5.46
C THR A 161 -9.12 4.64 6.04
N ARG A 162 -9.76 5.32 7.01
CA ARG A 162 -9.17 6.49 7.68
C ARG A 162 -7.89 6.13 8.43
N LEU A 163 -7.90 5.03 9.19
CA LEU A 163 -6.72 4.59 9.97
C LEU A 163 -5.57 4.18 9.05
N LEU A 164 -5.85 3.43 7.98
CA LEU A 164 -4.86 3.06 6.97
C LEU A 164 -4.25 4.30 6.31
N LEU A 165 -5.08 5.23 5.83
CA LEU A 165 -4.61 6.47 5.23
C LEU A 165 -3.78 7.31 6.23
N THR A 166 -4.27 7.46 7.46
CA THR A 166 -3.56 8.24 8.48
C THR A 166 -2.21 7.61 8.82
N ALA A 167 -2.13 6.29 8.92
CA ALA A 167 -0.88 5.58 9.15
C ALA A 167 0.13 5.82 8.02
N LEU A 168 -0.31 5.72 6.76
CA LEU A 168 0.54 6.00 5.60
C LEU A 168 1.01 7.46 5.54
N ILE A 169 0.13 8.43 5.86
CA ILE A 169 0.51 9.84 6.00
C ILE A 169 1.58 10.00 7.09
N THR A 170 1.43 9.32 8.21
CA THR A 170 2.42 9.41 9.29
C THR A 170 3.80 8.91 8.85
N PHE A 171 3.87 7.89 7.97
CA PHE A 171 5.14 7.46 7.37
C PHE A 171 5.76 8.50 6.42
N THR A 172 5.04 9.53 5.94
CA THR A 172 5.64 10.59 5.10
C THR A 172 6.44 11.60 5.93
N LYS A 173 6.16 11.69 7.23
CA LYS A 173 6.94 12.48 8.18
C LYS A 173 8.35 11.92 8.33
N LYS A 174 9.33 12.78 8.66
CA LYS A 174 10.75 12.41 8.71
C LYS A 174 11.23 12.01 10.10
N GLU A 175 10.45 12.27 11.13
CA GLU A 175 10.80 11.99 12.52
C GLU A 175 10.49 10.55 12.90
N THR A 176 11.38 9.90 13.65
CA THR A 176 11.16 8.54 14.18
C THR A 176 9.99 8.45 15.15
N SER A 177 9.68 9.54 15.87
CA SER A 177 8.49 9.60 16.75
C SER A 177 7.19 9.34 15.99
N SER A 178 7.13 9.74 14.72
CA SER A 178 6.00 9.48 13.82
C SER A 178 5.82 7.98 13.59
N VAL A 179 6.88 7.18 13.54
CA VAL A 179 6.77 5.72 13.36
C VAL A 179 6.00 5.09 14.52
N GLY A 180 6.21 5.56 15.76
CA GLY A 180 5.42 5.13 16.91
C GLY A 180 3.94 5.52 16.83
N GLU A 181 3.62 6.68 16.27
CA GLU A 181 2.23 7.06 15.96
C GLU A 181 1.61 6.13 14.90
N ALA A 182 2.37 5.82 13.84
CA ALA A 182 1.94 4.91 12.78
C ALA A 182 1.65 3.51 13.32
N GLN A 183 2.49 3.00 14.23
CA GLN A 183 2.29 1.70 14.89
C GLN A 183 0.95 1.65 15.65
N LYS A 184 0.62 2.70 16.42
CA LYS A 184 -0.66 2.79 17.14
C LYS A 184 -1.86 2.79 16.20
N LEU A 185 -1.74 3.45 15.05
CA LEU A 185 -2.80 3.53 14.03
C LEU A 185 -3.04 2.19 13.35
N VAL A 186 -1.98 1.45 13.00
CA VAL A 186 -2.12 0.12 12.38
C VAL A 186 -2.63 -0.94 13.36
N VAL A 187 -2.29 -0.84 14.66
CA VAL A 187 -2.90 -1.69 15.70
C VAL A 187 -4.41 -1.46 15.78
N GLN A 188 -4.85 -0.20 15.83
CA GLN A 188 -6.28 0.12 15.79
C GLN A 188 -6.97 -0.36 14.50
N ALA A 189 -6.27 -0.32 13.36
CA ALA A 189 -6.80 -0.84 12.11
C ALA A 189 -6.93 -2.38 12.15
N ALA A 190 -6.00 -3.08 12.81
CA ALA A 190 -6.04 -4.53 13.00
C ALA A 190 -7.30 -4.95 13.78
N ASP A 191 -7.64 -4.21 14.83
CA ASP A 191 -8.81 -4.50 15.70
C ASP A 191 -10.15 -4.47 14.93
N LEU A 192 -10.21 -3.77 13.79
CA LEU A 192 -11.41 -3.70 12.95
C LEU A 192 -11.55 -4.88 11.98
N LEU A 193 -10.48 -5.62 11.71
CA LEU A 193 -10.45 -6.65 10.66
C LEU A 193 -11.41 -7.80 10.95
N SER A 194 -11.54 -8.23 12.21
CA SER A 194 -12.47 -9.29 12.60
C SER A 194 -13.94 -8.90 12.33
N ALA A 195 -14.30 -7.66 12.65
CA ALA A 195 -15.63 -7.12 12.39
C ALA A 195 -15.89 -6.89 10.89
N ILE A 196 -14.86 -6.54 10.10
CA ILE A 196 -14.97 -6.48 8.64
C ILE A 196 -15.21 -7.87 8.08
N GLN A 197 -14.44 -8.88 8.51
CA GLN A 197 -14.57 -10.28 8.07
C GLN A 197 -15.98 -10.82 8.33
N SER A 198 -16.51 -10.63 9.54
CA SER A 198 -17.84 -11.13 9.92
C SER A 198 -18.99 -10.37 9.28
N SER A 199 -18.73 -9.30 8.53
CA SER A 199 -19.74 -8.44 7.91
C SER A 199 -19.60 -8.34 6.38
N ILE A 200 -18.78 -9.19 5.74
CA ILE A 200 -18.63 -9.23 4.27
C ILE A 200 -19.98 -9.49 3.58
N GLN A 201 -20.79 -10.38 4.13
CA GLN A 201 -22.09 -10.76 3.57
C GLN A 201 -23.13 -9.63 3.54
N HIS A 202 -22.92 -8.54 4.29
CA HIS A 202 -23.83 -7.40 4.31
C HIS A 202 -23.68 -6.48 3.09
N GLY A 203 -22.60 -6.64 2.30
CA GLY A 203 -22.45 -5.96 1.02
C GLY A 203 -23.15 -6.71 -0.11
N ILE A 204 -23.54 -5.98 -1.16
CA ILE A 204 -23.94 -6.62 -2.42
C ILE A 204 -22.77 -7.46 -2.92
N GLN A 205 -23.02 -8.76 -3.04
CA GLN A 205 -22.07 -9.67 -3.68
C GLN A 205 -22.17 -9.51 -5.18
N SER A 206 -21.04 -9.67 -5.84
CA SER A 206 -21.00 -9.70 -7.29
C SER A 206 -21.83 -10.85 -7.84
N GLN A 207 -22.56 -10.62 -8.93
CA GLN A 207 -23.35 -11.65 -9.59
C GLN A 207 -22.46 -12.74 -10.20
N ASN A 208 -22.13 -13.76 -9.42
CA ASN A 208 -21.46 -14.98 -9.89
C ASN A 208 -22.40 -16.21 -9.86
N ASP A 209 -23.57 -16.11 -9.22
CA ASP A 209 -24.45 -17.25 -9.00
C ASP A 209 -25.62 -17.28 -10.00
N THR A 210 -25.47 -18.10 -11.03
CA THR A 210 -26.59 -18.72 -11.73
C THR A 210 -27.32 -19.68 -10.79
N THR A 211 -28.22 -19.15 -9.96
CA THR A 211 -29.31 -19.93 -9.38
C THR A 211 -30.63 -19.18 -9.61
N LYS A 212 -31.46 -19.81 -10.43
CA LYS A 212 -32.83 -19.46 -10.83
C LYS A 212 -33.60 -18.67 -9.75
N GLY A 213 -34.07 -17.47 -10.11
CA GLY A 213 -35.02 -16.69 -9.31
C GLY A 213 -35.37 -15.36 -9.96
N ASP A 214 -36.54 -15.34 -10.62
CA ASP A 214 -37.37 -14.21 -11.03
C ASP A 214 -36.79 -13.02 -11.81
N GLU A 215 -37.21 -12.95 -13.08
CA GLU A 215 -36.88 -11.95 -14.12
C GLU A 215 -37.37 -10.50 -13.85
N LYS A 216 -37.52 -10.06 -12.59
CA LYS A 216 -38.11 -8.74 -12.29
C LYS A 216 -37.26 -7.72 -11.53
N GLU A 217 -36.01 -8.03 -11.21
CA GLU A 217 -35.04 -7.03 -10.69
C GLU A 217 -33.89 -6.81 -11.67
N LEU A 218 -34.26 -6.38 -12.88
CA LEU A 218 -33.37 -6.22 -14.03
C LEU A 218 -32.93 -4.75 -14.17
N LEU A 219 -31.90 -4.33 -13.43
CA LEU A 219 -31.18 -3.07 -13.71
C LEU A 219 -29.67 -3.24 -13.92
N CYS A 220 -29.14 -4.47 -13.87
CA CYS A 220 -27.70 -4.71 -14.10
C CYS A 220 -27.35 -5.90 -15.01
N SER A 221 -28.32 -6.64 -15.55
CA SER A 221 -28.01 -7.79 -16.43
C SER A 221 -28.05 -7.41 -17.91
N SER A 222 -26.95 -6.84 -18.38
CA SER A 222 -26.62 -6.84 -19.82
C SER A 222 -25.13 -7.07 -20.06
N PHE A 223 -24.53 -7.97 -19.27
CA PHE A 223 -23.09 -8.22 -19.30
C PHE A 223 -22.75 -9.70 -19.57
N PRO A 224 -22.53 -10.09 -20.84
CA PRO A 224 -22.03 -11.41 -21.17
C PRO A 224 -20.49 -11.36 -21.15
N VAL A 225 -19.91 -11.44 -19.96
CA VAL A 225 -18.49 -11.81 -19.75
C VAL A 225 -18.54 -13.07 -18.89
N ASN A 226 -17.57 -13.99 -19.02
CA ASN A 226 -17.50 -15.16 -18.14
C ASN A 226 -17.54 -14.71 -16.67
N ALA A 227 -18.73 -14.79 -16.07
CA ALA A 227 -19.05 -14.21 -14.76
C ALA A 227 -18.17 -14.81 -13.65
N ALA A 228 -17.69 -16.05 -13.86
CA ALA A 228 -16.82 -16.75 -12.92
C ALA A 228 -15.49 -16.04 -12.63
N ASP A 229 -14.95 -15.26 -13.58
CA ASP A 229 -13.65 -14.60 -13.41
C ASP A 229 -13.75 -13.10 -13.10
N HIS A 230 -14.88 -12.46 -13.42
CA HIS A 230 -15.05 -11.01 -13.37
C HIS A 230 -16.38 -10.62 -12.70
N PRO A 231 -16.43 -10.70 -11.36
CA PRO A 231 -17.54 -10.19 -10.59
C PRO A 231 -17.87 -8.73 -10.93
N ILE A 232 -19.05 -8.46 -11.50
CA ILE A 232 -19.45 -7.10 -11.90
C ILE A 232 -20.16 -6.42 -10.72
N MET A 233 -19.44 -5.57 -10.01
CA MET A 233 -20.00 -4.65 -9.01
C MET A 233 -20.41 -3.35 -9.71
N MET A 234 -21.55 -2.76 -9.32
CA MET A 234 -21.93 -1.42 -9.80
C MET A 234 -20.76 -0.44 -9.60
N GLY A 235 -20.45 0.32 -10.64
CA GLY A 235 -19.33 1.26 -10.62
C GLY A 235 -17.99 0.70 -11.07
N PHE A 236 -17.87 -0.60 -11.34
CA PHE A 236 -16.63 -1.22 -11.82
C PHE A 236 -16.76 -1.65 -13.28
N GLU A 237 -15.92 -1.07 -14.13
CA GLU A 237 -15.85 -1.37 -15.57
C GLU A 237 -14.43 -1.85 -15.94
N PRO A 238 -14.20 -3.18 -16.01
CA PRO A 238 -12.88 -3.74 -16.29
C PRO A 238 -12.24 -3.29 -17.60
N LEU A 239 -13.07 -2.92 -18.59
CA LEU A 239 -12.58 -2.55 -19.92
C LEU A 239 -12.45 -1.03 -20.13
N VAL A 240 -12.75 -0.20 -19.12
CA VAL A 240 -12.75 1.28 -19.25
C VAL A 240 -11.39 1.81 -19.72
N ASN A 241 -10.31 1.14 -19.33
CA ASN A 241 -8.94 1.54 -19.60
C ASN A 241 -8.22 0.69 -20.63
N GLN A 242 -8.92 -0.20 -21.34
CA GLN A 242 -8.28 -1.16 -22.26
C GLN A 242 -7.41 -0.46 -23.32
N ARG A 243 -7.78 0.75 -23.74
CA ARG A 243 -7.04 1.54 -24.73
C ARG A 243 -5.76 2.19 -24.18
N LEU A 244 -5.61 2.30 -22.86
CA LEU A 244 -4.43 2.85 -22.19
C LEU A 244 -3.33 1.79 -22.01
N LEU A 245 -3.67 0.52 -22.15
CA LEU A 245 -2.79 -0.60 -21.87
C LEU A 245 -2.06 -1.08 -23.12
N PRO A 246 -0.79 -1.50 -23.01
CA PRO A 246 -0.10 -2.15 -24.11
C PRO A 246 -0.83 -3.43 -24.55
N PRO A 247 -0.81 -3.80 -25.85
CA PRO A 247 -1.48 -5.00 -26.36
C PRO A 247 -1.01 -6.32 -25.73
N THR A 248 0.17 -6.32 -25.09
CA THR A 248 0.77 -7.48 -24.41
C THR A 248 0.15 -7.76 -23.04
N PHE A 249 -0.58 -6.81 -22.47
CA PHE A 249 -1.21 -7.01 -21.17
C PHE A 249 -2.39 -7.97 -21.30
N PRO A 250 -2.62 -8.84 -20.28
CA PRO A 250 -3.87 -9.57 -20.19
C PRO A 250 -5.04 -8.61 -20.33
N ARG A 251 -6.12 -8.99 -21.02
CA ARG A 251 -7.29 -8.09 -21.14
C ARG A 251 -7.93 -7.76 -19.79
N TYR A 252 -7.64 -8.58 -18.79
CA TYR A 252 -8.32 -8.65 -17.52
C TYR A 252 -7.31 -8.97 -16.42
N ALA A 253 -7.32 -8.20 -15.33
CA ALA A 253 -6.61 -8.56 -14.12
C ALA A 253 -7.52 -9.43 -13.25
N LYS A 254 -6.98 -10.52 -12.72
CA LYS A 254 -7.71 -11.36 -11.76
C LYS A 254 -7.73 -10.65 -10.41
N ILE A 255 -8.84 -9.96 -10.13
CA ILE A 255 -9.04 -9.31 -8.84
C ILE A 255 -9.12 -10.36 -7.74
N ILE A 256 -8.44 -10.14 -6.62
CA ILE A 256 -8.51 -11.04 -5.47
C ILE A 256 -9.95 -11.16 -4.95
N LYS A 257 -10.27 -12.28 -4.30
CA LYS A 257 -11.60 -12.48 -3.74
C LYS A 257 -11.78 -11.71 -2.44
N ARG A 258 -13.04 -11.38 -2.10
CA ARG A 258 -13.37 -10.66 -0.87
C ARG A 258 -13.03 -11.45 0.38
N GLU A 259 -13.11 -12.79 0.34
CA GLU A 259 -12.76 -13.64 1.48
C GLU A 259 -11.26 -13.57 1.81
N ASP A 260 -10.42 -13.30 0.80
CA ASP A 260 -8.96 -13.21 0.95
C ASP A 260 -8.51 -11.79 1.37
N MET A 261 -9.38 -10.78 1.21
CA MET A 261 -9.09 -9.37 1.48
C MET A 261 -8.60 -9.14 2.92
N VAL A 262 -9.33 -9.65 3.91
CA VAL A 262 -9.00 -9.43 5.33
C VAL A 262 -7.72 -10.17 5.70
N ALA A 263 -7.52 -11.39 5.19
CA ALA A 263 -6.30 -12.15 5.40
C ALA A 263 -5.07 -11.40 4.85
N TYR A 264 -5.21 -10.78 3.68
CA TYR A 264 -4.16 -9.94 3.11
C TYR A 264 -3.87 -8.71 3.98
N PHE A 265 -4.91 -7.95 4.37
CA PHE A 265 -4.71 -6.76 5.21
C PHE A 265 -4.13 -7.11 6.58
N SER A 266 -4.52 -8.23 7.17
CA SER A 266 -3.92 -8.73 8.42
C SER A 266 -2.42 -8.95 8.25
N LYS A 267 -1.99 -9.65 7.20
CA LYS A 267 -0.56 -9.84 6.89
C LYS A 267 0.16 -8.53 6.58
N LEU A 268 -0.48 -7.62 5.85
CA LEU A 268 0.09 -6.29 5.58
C LEU A 268 0.31 -5.51 6.88
N ILE A 269 -0.67 -5.48 7.78
CA ILE A 269 -0.58 -4.77 9.06
C ILE A 269 0.50 -5.37 9.94
N GLU A 270 0.61 -6.71 10.04
CA GLU A 270 1.69 -7.34 10.79
C GLU A 270 3.06 -6.97 10.23
N ARG A 271 3.24 -6.99 8.89
CA ARG A 271 4.48 -6.52 8.26
C ARG A 271 4.77 -5.06 8.58
N VAL A 272 3.77 -4.18 8.55
CA VAL A 272 3.95 -2.76 8.88
C VAL A 272 4.29 -2.56 10.37
N LYS A 273 3.72 -3.37 11.28
CA LYS A 273 4.11 -3.38 12.70
C LYS A 273 5.58 -3.76 12.85
N THR A 274 6.04 -4.81 12.16
CA THR A 274 7.46 -5.18 12.13
C THR A 274 8.29 -4.02 11.60
N VAL A 275 7.91 -3.37 10.49
CA VAL A 275 8.60 -2.17 9.99
C VAL A 275 8.75 -1.10 11.07
N CYS A 276 7.73 -0.87 11.90
CA CYS A 276 7.84 0.11 12.98
C CYS A 276 8.91 -0.23 14.02
N ASP A 277 9.22 -1.52 14.22
CA ASP A 277 10.17 -1.98 15.23
C ASP A 277 11.63 -1.73 14.82
N VAL A 278 11.91 -1.46 13.53
CA VAL A 278 13.27 -1.20 13.03
C VAL A 278 13.95 -0.02 13.71
N ILE A 279 13.18 0.97 14.19
CA ILE A 279 13.71 2.16 14.87
C ILE A 279 14.39 1.83 16.19
N ASN A 280 14.12 0.65 16.76
CA ASN A 280 14.73 0.17 18.00
C ASN A 280 16.12 -0.46 17.74
N THR A 281 16.48 -0.68 16.48
CA THR A 281 17.75 -1.28 16.07
C THR A 281 18.76 -0.18 15.74
N THR A 282 19.80 -0.07 16.55
CA THR A 282 20.74 1.07 16.50
C THR A 282 22.10 0.76 15.89
N ASN A 283 22.42 -0.52 15.67
CA ASN A 283 23.72 -0.96 15.15
C ASN A 283 23.58 -1.58 13.75
N LEU A 284 24.65 -1.48 12.95
CA LEU A 284 24.63 -1.89 11.55
C LEU A 284 24.33 -3.38 11.35
N HIS A 285 24.92 -4.26 12.15
CA HIS A 285 24.72 -5.71 12.04
C HIS A 285 23.26 -6.07 12.29
N GLY A 286 22.66 -5.55 13.37
CA GLY A 286 21.25 -5.74 13.66
C GLY A 286 20.33 -5.18 12.56
N ILE A 287 20.70 -4.06 11.91
CA ILE A 287 19.95 -3.56 10.75
C ILE A 287 20.03 -4.54 9.58
N LEU A 288 21.22 -5.04 9.24
CA LEU A 288 21.38 -6.01 8.16
C LEU A 288 20.56 -7.28 8.44
N ASP A 289 20.66 -7.84 9.65
CA ASP A 289 19.89 -9.01 10.06
C ASP A 289 18.37 -8.74 9.96
N PHE A 290 17.92 -7.58 10.44
CA PHE A 290 16.52 -7.16 10.35
C PHE A 290 16.02 -7.14 8.90
N PHE A 291 16.79 -6.54 7.98
CA PHE A 291 16.41 -6.47 6.56
C PHE A 291 16.41 -7.86 5.90
N CYS A 292 17.37 -8.71 6.23
CA CYS A 292 17.43 -10.10 5.76
C CYS A 292 16.20 -10.89 6.23
N GLU A 293 15.92 -10.90 7.54
CA GLU A 293 14.79 -11.61 8.14
C GLU A 293 13.44 -11.09 7.61
N PHE A 294 13.30 -9.78 7.46
CA PHE A 294 12.09 -9.18 6.88
C PHE A 294 11.90 -9.61 5.43
N SER A 295 12.97 -9.63 4.64
CA SER A 295 12.97 -10.08 3.24
C SER A 295 12.59 -11.56 3.10
N GLU A 296 13.04 -12.43 4.00
CA GLU A 296 12.75 -13.86 3.97
C GLU A 296 11.25 -14.18 4.05
N GLN A 297 10.47 -13.30 4.69
CA GLN A 297 9.01 -13.42 4.81
C GLN A 297 8.25 -13.14 3.51
N SER A 298 8.96 -12.85 2.40
CA SER A 298 8.39 -12.45 1.11
C SER A 298 7.35 -11.30 1.22
N PRO A 299 7.73 -10.17 1.82
CA PRO A 299 6.83 -9.03 2.04
C PRO A 299 6.40 -8.37 0.72
N CYS A 300 5.19 -7.80 0.70
CA CYS A 300 4.67 -7.06 -0.45
C CYS A 300 5.51 -5.79 -0.71
N VAL A 301 5.41 -5.25 -1.93
CA VAL A 301 6.20 -4.09 -2.37
C VAL A 301 6.04 -2.86 -1.48
N LEU A 302 4.83 -2.62 -0.98
CA LEU A 302 4.57 -1.48 -0.10
C LEU A 302 5.32 -1.62 1.23
N SER A 303 5.23 -2.78 1.89
CA SER A 303 5.89 -2.99 3.17
C SER A 303 7.42 -3.00 3.05
N ARG A 304 7.98 -3.53 1.95
CA ARG A 304 9.42 -3.41 1.61
C ARG A 304 9.83 -1.94 1.48
N SER A 305 9.02 -1.16 0.80
CA SER A 305 9.29 0.25 0.54
C SER A 305 9.16 1.13 1.79
N LEU A 306 8.20 0.82 2.67
CA LEU A 306 8.07 1.47 3.97
C LEU A 306 9.30 1.20 4.84
N LEU A 307 9.80 -0.04 4.89
CA LEU A 307 11.04 -0.36 5.62
C LEU A 307 12.22 0.47 5.12
N GLN A 308 12.47 0.44 3.81
CA GLN A 308 13.56 1.17 3.17
C GLN A 308 13.53 2.67 3.47
N THR A 309 12.37 3.29 3.26
CA THR A 309 12.21 4.75 3.45
C THR A 309 12.12 5.18 4.91
N THR A 310 11.84 4.27 5.83
CA THR A 310 11.88 4.52 7.28
C THR A 310 13.31 4.48 7.80
N PHE A 311 14.09 3.49 7.37
CA PHE A 311 15.49 3.36 7.74
C PHE A 311 16.37 4.45 7.11
N LEU A 312 16.30 4.62 5.78
CA LEU A 312 17.18 5.54 5.05
C LEU A 312 16.38 6.70 4.43
N ILE A 313 16.23 7.78 5.20
CA ILE A 313 15.44 8.94 4.79
C ILE A 313 16.20 9.73 3.71
N ASP A 314 15.49 10.03 2.62
CA ASP A 314 16.01 10.73 1.44
C ASP A 314 17.29 10.10 0.86
N ASN A 315 17.49 8.79 1.06
CA ASN A 315 18.68 8.02 0.68
C ASN A 315 20.00 8.60 1.24
N LYS A 316 19.93 9.31 2.38
CA LYS A 316 21.06 10.07 2.93
C LYS A 316 21.29 9.86 4.42
N LYS A 317 20.21 9.83 5.21
CA LYS A 317 20.31 9.82 6.68
C LYS A 317 19.61 8.61 7.28
N VAL A 318 20.32 7.90 8.13
CA VAL A 318 19.77 6.81 8.94
C VAL A 318 18.80 7.43 9.95
N PHE A 319 17.54 7.02 9.88
CA PHE A 319 16.43 7.52 10.68
C PHE A 319 16.28 9.05 10.67
N GLY A 320 16.78 9.71 9.62
CA GLY A 320 16.74 11.17 9.48
C GLY A 320 17.76 11.95 10.33
N THR A 321 18.49 11.29 11.22
CA THR A 321 19.36 11.94 12.21
C THR A 321 20.85 11.73 11.96
N HIS A 322 21.28 10.51 11.64
CA HIS A 322 22.69 10.13 11.55
C HIS A 322 23.16 9.88 10.12
N LEU A 323 24.45 10.04 9.86
CA LEU A 323 25.04 9.62 8.60
C LEU A 323 25.32 8.12 8.63
N MET A 324 25.23 7.45 7.47
CA MET A 324 25.61 6.04 7.36
C MET A 324 27.09 5.82 7.74
N GLN A 325 27.95 6.81 7.47
CA GLN A 325 29.35 6.78 7.88
C GLN A 325 29.52 6.59 9.39
N ASP A 326 28.72 7.30 10.20
CA ASP A 326 28.80 7.20 11.66
C ASP A 326 28.45 5.79 12.14
N MET A 327 27.37 5.20 11.58
CA MET A 327 26.94 3.84 11.89
C MET A 327 27.98 2.78 11.48
N ILE A 328 28.62 2.95 10.31
CA ILE A 328 29.73 2.06 9.86
C ILE A 328 30.94 2.21 10.77
N LYS A 329 31.31 3.44 11.13
CA LYS A 329 32.46 3.72 12.01
C LYS A 329 32.26 3.11 13.39
N ASP A 330 31.04 3.18 13.94
CA ASP A 330 30.69 2.51 15.18
C ASP A 330 30.76 0.98 15.02
N ALA A 331 30.23 0.41 13.92
CA ALA A 331 30.35 -1.02 13.66
C ALA A 331 31.81 -1.49 13.61
N LEU A 332 32.69 -0.77 12.90
CA LEU A 332 34.13 -1.05 12.86
C LEU A 332 34.76 -1.01 14.26
N ARG A 333 34.38 -0.01 15.07
CA ARG A 333 34.88 0.12 16.45
C ARG A 333 34.54 -1.10 17.30
N TYR A 334 33.30 -1.59 17.22
CA TYR A 334 32.86 -2.73 18.01
C TYR A 334 33.36 -4.07 17.46
N PHE A 335 33.41 -4.22 16.14
CA PHE A 335 33.72 -5.50 15.50
C PHE A 335 35.23 -5.80 15.44
N VAL A 336 36.05 -4.82 15.04
CA VAL A 336 37.51 -5.00 14.85
C VAL A 336 38.37 -4.10 15.75
N SER A 337 37.79 -3.12 16.44
CA SER A 337 38.50 -2.25 17.41
C SER A 337 39.84 -1.68 16.90
N PRO A 338 39.86 -1.03 15.72
CA PRO A 338 41.11 -0.61 15.11
C PRO A 338 41.77 0.48 15.97
N PRO A 339 43.12 0.50 16.09
CA PRO A 339 43.83 1.44 16.96
C PRO A 339 43.45 2.91 16.77
N VAL A 340 43.22 3.34 15.52
CA VAL A 340 42.81 4.71 15.17
C VAL A 340 41.45 5.12 15.75
N LEU A 341 40.57 4.15 16.03
CA LEU A 341 39.28 4.37 16.68
C LEU A 341 39.31 4.05 18.18
N SER A 342 40.45 3.74 18.78
CA SER A 342 40.55 3.42 20.20
C SER A 342 40.88 4.66 21.04
N TYR A 343 40.05 4.98 22.04
CA TYR A 343 40.32 6.07 23.00
C TYR A 343 41.60 5.85 23.83
N LYS A 344 42.13 4.63 23.84
CA LYS A 344 43.34 4.25 24.58
C LYS A 344 44.61 4.33 23.74
N CYS A 345 44.49 4.58 22.43
CA CYS A 345 45.64 4.60 21.52
C CYS A 345 46.03 6.03 21.14
N CYS A 346 47.34 6.31 21.08
CA CYS A 346 47.85 7.61 20.63
C CYS A 346 47.50 7.93 19.17
N LEU A 347 47.27 6.91 18.34
CA LEU A 347 46.85 7.07 16.94
C LEU A 347 45.49 7.77 16.80
N LEU A 348 44.66 7.78 17.84
CA LEU A 348 43.41 8.55 17.83
C LEU A 348 43.67 10.05 17.58
N ASN A 349 44.80 10.59 18.01
CA ASN A 349 45.14 12.01 17.81
C ASN A 349 45.99 12.26 16.56
N ASN A 350 46.33 11.22 15.80
CA ASN A 350 47.07 11.37 14.56
C ASN A 350 46.12 11.81 13.43
N HIS A 351 46.36 13.00 12.86
CA HIS A 351 45.54 13.57 11.80
C HIS A 351 45.52 12.70 10.53
N GLN A 352 46.68 12.22 10.08
CA GLN A 352 46.77 11.41 8.87
C GLN A 352 46.02 10.08 9.02
N ALA A 353 46.14 9.41 10.17
CA ALA A 353 45.41 8.17 10.43
C ALA A 353 43.88 8.39 10.45
N LYS A 354 43.44 9.53 11.03
CA LYS A 354 42.04 9.95 11.00
C LYS A 354 41.52 10.19 9.58
N ASP A 355 42.31 10.87 8.76
CA ASP A 355 41.93 11.17 7.37
C ASP A 355 41.77 9.87 6.55
N TYR A 356 42.65 8.89 6.75
CA TYR A 356 42.53 7.59 6.08
C TYR A 356 41.27 6.83 6.49
N ILE A 357 40.98 6.72 7.79
CA ILE A 357 39.78 5.99 8.24
C ILE A 357 38.48 6.72 7.83
N ASP A 358 38.47 8.05 7.86
CA ASP A 358 37.29 8.82 7.46
C ASP A 358 37.04 8.73 5.94
N SER A 359 38.11 8.74 5.13
CA SER A 359 38.02 8.47 3.69
C SER A 359 37.49 7.08 3.40
N PHE A 360 38.06 6.05 4.04
CA PHE A 360 37.64 4.66 3.87
C PHE A 360 36.17 4.45 4.24
N VAL A 361 35.74 4.96 5.40
CA VAL A 361 34.34 4.89 5.85
C VAL A 361 33.40 5.63 4.90
N THR A 362 33.85 6.75 4.33
CA THR A 362 33.08 7.48 3.31
C THR A 362 32.85 6.62 2.07
N HIS A 363 33.87 5.90 1.59
CA HIS A 363 33.76 4.97 0.47
C HIS A 363 32.88 3.76 0.80
N CYS A 364 32.90 3.26 2.03
CA CYS A 364 32.01 2.19 2.50
C CYS A 364 30.53 2.56 2.48
N SER A 365 30.20 3.85 2.63
CA SER A 365 28.80 4.28 2.80
C SER A 365 27.89 3.85 1.66
N ARG A 366 28.34 3.94 0.40
CA ARG A 366 27.51 3.60 -0.77
C ARG A 366 27.28 2.10 -0.91
N PRO A 367 28.32 1.23 -0.84
CA PRO A 367 28.13 -0.22 -0.86
C PRO A 367 27.19 -0.68 0.25
N PHE A 368 27.36 -0.23 1.51
CA PHE A 368 26.46 -0.65 2.59
C PHE A 368 25.00 -0.16 2.41
N CYS A 369 24.78 1.07 1.95
CA CYS A 369 23.43 1.52 1.59
C CYS A 369 22.83 0.66 0.47
N SER A 370 23.64 0.28 -0.53
CA SER A 370 23.21 -0.57 -1.65
C SER A 370 22.88 -1.98 -1.18
N LEU A 371 23.65 -2.55 -0.25
CA LEU A 371 23.37 -3.86 0.34
C LEU A 371 22.01 -3.89 1.04
N ILE A 372 21.74 -2.87 1.85
CA ILE A 372 20.45 -2.71 2.53
C ILE A 372 19.32 -2.55 1.51
N GLN A 373 19.53 -1.74 0.46
CA GLN A 373 18.55 -1.55 -0.62
C GLN A 373 18.26 -2.86 -1.37
N ILE A 374 19.28 -3.68 -1.63
CA ILE A 374 19.15 -4.98 -2.30
C ILE A 374 18.19 -5.88 -1.54
N HIS A 375 18.28 -5.97 -0.21
CA HIS A 375 17.35 -6.75 0.60
C HIS A 375 15.91 -6.20 0.61
N GLY A 376 15.69 -4.98 0.09
CA GLY A 376 14.34 -4.48 -0.18
C GLY A 376 13.73 -4.97 -1.49
N HIS A 377 14.50 -5.51 -2.43
CA HIS A 377 13.96 -6.07 -3.68
C HIS A 377 13.27 -7.42 -3.44
N ASN A 378 12.44 -7.85 -4.39
CA ASN A 378 11.93 -9.22 -4.37
C ASN A 378 13.08 -10.25 -4.48
N ARG A 379 12.84 -11.48 -4.00
CA ARG A 379 13.88 -12.50 -3.86
C ARG A 379 14.54 -12.89 -5.19
N ALA A 380 13.77 -12.86 -6.29
CA ALA A 380 14.28 -13.19 -7.62
C ALA A 380 15.35 -12.19 -8.09
N ARG A 381 15.20 -10.90 -7.74
CA ARG A 381 16.12 -9.83 -8.14
C ARG A 381 17.31 -9.64 -7.20
N GLN A 382 17.25 -10.17 -5.98
CA GLN A 382 18.35 -10.05 -5.02
C GLN A 382 19.62 -10.75 -5.49
N ARG A 383 19.51 -11.94 -6.07
CA ARG A 383 20.69 -12.75 -6.48
C ARG A 383 21.60 -11.98 -7.43
N ASP A 384 21.03 -11.41 -8.49
CA ASP A 384 21.81 -10.72 -9.53
C ASP A 384 22.44 -9.44 -8.97
N LYS A 385 21.69 -8.68 -8.15
CA LYS A 385 22.21 -7.46 -7.52
C LYS A 385 23.29 -7.76 -6.47
N LEU A 386 23.16 -8.85 -5.72
CA LEU A 386 24.21 -9.33 -4.82
C LEU A 386 25.47 -9.74 -5.59
N GLY A 387 25.33 -10.27 -6.82
CA GLY A 387 26.48 -10.52 -7.69
C GLY A 387 27.27 -9.24 -7.97
N HIS A 388 26.58 -8.15 -8.33
CA HIS A 388 27.22 -6.87 -8.62
C HIS A 388 27.87 -6.21 -7.40
N ILE A 389 27.22 -6.26 -6.23
CA ILE A 389 27.76 -5.59 -5.04
C ILE A 389 29.02 -6.27 -4.48
N LEU A 390 29.24 -7.56 -4.77
CA LEU A 390 30.47 -8.26 -4.37
C LEU A 390 31.72 -7.64 -5.01
N GLU A 391 31.61 -7.09 -6.22
CA GLU A 391 32.72 -6.37 -6.88
C GLU A 391 33.05 -5.06 -6.15
N GLU A 392 32.03 -4.33 -5.69
CA GLU A 392 32.22 -3.14 -4.86
C GLU A 392 32.89 -3.49 -3.52
N PHE A 393 32.47 -4.58 -2.88
CA PHE A 393 33.11 -5.05 -1.64
C PHE A 393 34.54 -5.55 -1.85
N ALA A 394 34.85 -6.21 -2.97
CA ALA A 394 36.23 -6.58 -3.30
C ALA A 394 37.12 -5.34 -3.44
N THR A 395 36.61 -4.27 -4.07
CA THR A 395 37.33 -2.99 -4.17
C THR A 395 37.58 -2.37 -2.79
N LEU A 396 36.59 -2.40 -1.89
CA LEU A 396 36.76 -1.93 -0.52
C LEU A 396 37.77 -2.77 0.27
N GLN A 397 37.83 -4.09 0.03
CA GLN A 397 38.83 -4.95 0.65
C GLN A 397 40.26 -4.54 0.22
N ASP A 398 40.48 -4.33 -1.08
CA ASP A 398 41.77 -3.86 -1.60
C ASP A 398 42.17 -2.47 -1.07
N GLU A 399 41.19 -1.60 -0.81
CA GLU A 399 41.41 -0.30 -0.18
C GLU A 399 41.78 -0.46 1.30
N ALA A 400 41.08 -1.33 2.03
CA ALA A 400 41.32 -1.60 3.44
C ALA A 400 42.73 -2.16 3.70
N GLU A 401 43.32 -2.90 2.76
CA GLU A 401 44.72 -3.38 2.87
C GLU A 401 45.76 -2.26 2.75
N LYS A 402 45.38 -1.10 2.22
CA LYS A 402 46.25 0.06 2.00
C LYS A 402 46.09 1.16 3.04
N VAL A 403 45.04 1.07 3.86
CA VAL A 403 44.65 2.00 4.95
C VAL A 403 45.15 1.46 6.29
#